data_AF-A0A932U2D2-F1
#
_entry.id   AF-A0A932U2D2-F1
#
_cell.length_a   1.000
_cell.length_b   1.000
_cell.length_c   1.000
_cell.angle_alpha   90.00
_cell.angle_beta   90.00
_cell.angle_gamma   90.00
#
_symmetry.space_group_name_H-M   'P 1'
#
loop_
_entity.id
_entity.type
_entity.pdbx_description
1 polymer ?
#
loop_
_entity_poly.entity_id
_entity_poly.type
_entity_poly.pdbx_seq_one_letter_code
_entity_poly.pdbx_strand_id
1 'polypeptide(L)' 'FDRLRKPIRLNAKLINLISVISAADAPPTRQVYDVFEHLSGQVDAQLDKLNSILEESVADFNAAVKAAQVPAVVV' A
#
# COMPACT_ATOMS: atom_id res chain seq x y z
N PHE A 1 -6.60 15.19 17.09
CA PHE A 1 -6.61 14.27 15.95
C PHE A 1 -6.64 15.06 14.65
N ASP A 2 -5.47 15.29 14.06
CA ASP A 2 -5.29 16.10 12.86
C ASP A 2 -5.44 15.25 11.58
N ARG A 3 -6.64 14.70 11.38
CA ARG A 3 -6.97 13.87 10.20
C ARG A 3 -7.15 14.72 8.93
N LEU A 4 -7.38 16.02 9.07
CA LEU A 4 -7.67 16.93 7.96
C LEU A 4 -6.39 17.42 7.25
N ARG A 5 -5.20 17.28 7.85
CA ARG A 5 -3.92 17.69 7.22
C ARG A 5 -3.17 16.58 6.48
N LYS A 6 -3.65 15.34 6.52
CA LYS A 6 -3.00 14.22 5.80
C LYS A 6 -3.89 13.77 4.64
N PRO A 7 -3.34 13.56 3.44
CA PRO A 7 -4.09 12.98 2.34
C PRO A 7 -4.70 11.63 2.74
N ILE A 8 -5.92 11.36 2.26
CA ILE A 8 -6.56 10.05 2.42
C ILE A 8 -5.64 8.97 1.83
N ARG A 9 -5.42 7.91 2.62
CA ARG A 9 -4.58 6.75 2.24
C ARG A 9 -5.32 5.84 1.25
N LEU A 10 -4.55 5.05 0.49
CA LEU A 10 -5.08 4.13 -0.52
C LEU A 10 -6.15 3.17 0.02
N ASN A 11 -5.94 2.60 1.22
CA ASN A 11 -6.92 1.69 1.82
C ASN A 11 -8.29 2.35 2.03
N ALA A 12 -8.31 3.60 2.51
CA ALA A 12 -9.53 4.35 2.75
C ALA A 12 -10.22 4.74 1.43
N LYS A 13 -9.46 5.03 0.37
CA LYS A 13 -10.05 5.27 -0.97
C LYS A 13 -10.74 4.02 -1.51
N LEU A 14 -10.13 2.84 -1.37
CA LEU A 14 -10.73 1.56 -1.78
C LEU A 14 -11.99 1.23 -0.97
N ILE A 15 -11.96 1.42 0.35
CA ILE A 15 -13.14 1.22 1.21
C ILE A 15 -14.29 2.14 0.79
N ASN A 16 -13.98 3.41 0.50
CA ASN A 16 -15.00 4.36 0.03
C ASN A 16 -15.58 3.93 -1.33
N LEU A 17 -14.77 3.39 -2.24
CA LEU A 17 -15.26 2.91 -3.55
C LEU A 17 -16.29 1.78 -3.41
N ILE A 18 -16.09 0.87 -2.45
CA ILE A 18 -17.08 -0.18 -2.14
C ILE A 18 -18.42 0.43 -1.74
N SER A 19 -18.40 1.49 -0.92
CA SER A 19 -19.63 2.18 -0.51
C SER A 19 -20.36 2.82 -1.70
N VAL A 20 -19.62 3.33 -2.68
CA VAL A 20 -20.18 3.88 -3.92
C VAL A 20 -20.80 2.78 -4.78
N ILE A 21 -20.14 1.63 -4.91
CA ILE A 21 -20.65 0.45 -5.64
C ILE A 21 -21.97 -0.03 -5.02
N SER A 22 -22.05 -0.07 -3.69
CA SER A 22 -23.22 -0.57 -2.96
C SER A 22 -24.36 0.43 -2.83
N ALA A 23 -24.24 1.64 -3.38
CA ALA A 23 -25.23 2.71 -3.20
C ALA A 23 -26.49 2.55 -4.07
N ALA A 24 -26.48 1.67 -5.08
CA ALA A 24 -27.59 1.48 -6.00
C ALA A 24 -27.79 0.01 -6.36
N ASP A 25 -29.07 -0.37 -6.59
CA ASP A 25 -29.46 -1.69 -7.10
C ASP A 25 -29.27 -1.79 -8.63
N ALA A 26 -28.09 -1.40 -9.10
CA ALA A 26 -27.72 -1.41 -10.50
C ALA A 26 -26.23 -1.76 -10.66
N PRO A 27 -25.80 -2.29 -11.81
CA PRO A 27 -24.39 -2.50 -12.10
C PRO A 27 -23.58 -1.19 -11.97
N PRO A 28 -22.30 -1.25 -11.53
CA PRO A 28 -21.44 -0.08 -11.44
C PRO A 28 -21.31 0.65 -12.78
N THR A 29 -21.20 1.97 -12.73
CA THR A 29 -20.95 2.77 -13.94
C THR A 29 -19.53 2.57 -14.44
N ARG A 30 -19.27 2.90 -15.71
CA ARG A 30 -17.92 2.85 -16.29
C ARG A 30 -16.88 3.60 -15.45
N GLN A 31 -17.25 4.76 -14.92
CA GLN A 31 -16.36 5.58 -14.08
C GLN A 31 -15.94 4.85 -12.80
N VAL A 32 -16.79 3.99 -12.23
CA VAL A 32 -16.44 3.21 -11.04
C VAL A 32 -15.36 2.18 -11.36
N TYR A 33 -15.41 1.56 -12.55
CA TYR A 33 -14.35 0.67 -13.03
C TYR A 33 -13.05 1.44 -13.30
N ASP A 34 -13.12 2.59 -13.97
CA ASP A 34 -11.93 3.42 -14.25
C ASP A 34 -11.22 3.85 -12.94
N VAL A 35 -12.00 4.22 -11.91
CA VAL A 35 -11.46 4.55 -10.58
C VAL A 35 -10.86 3.33 -9.89
N PHE A 36 -11.50 2.16 -10.00
CA PHE A 36 -10.96 0.91 -9.47
C PHE A 36 -9.61 0.57 -10.09
N GLU A 37 -9.49 0.59 -11.43
CA GLU A 37 -8.24 0.31 -12.13
C GLU A 37 -7.13 1.28 -11.70
N HIS A 38 -7.46 2.57 -11.61
CA HIS A 38 -6.51 3.59 -11.16
C HIS A 38 -6.01 3.36 -9.73
N LEU A 39 -6.91 3.03 -8.78
CA LEU A 39 -6.53 2.77 -7.40
C LEU A 39 -5.75 1.46 -7.25
N SER A 40 -6.11 0.42 -7.99
CA SER A 40 -5.41 -0.86 -8.02
C SER A 40 -3.98 -0.68 -8.51
N GLY A 41 -3.76 0.03 -9.62
CA GLY A 41 -2.40 0.32 -10.11
C GLY A 41 -1.54 1.12 -9.10
N GLN A 42 -2.15 1.98 -8.28
CA GLN A 42 -1.42 2.65 -7.20
C GLN A 42 -1.03 1.69 -6.07
N VAL A 43 -1.88 0.70 -5.75
CA VAL A 43 -1.57 -0.34 -4.77
C VAL A 43 -0.44 -1.21 -5.27
N ASP A 44 -0.52 -1.68 -6.51
CA ASP A 44 0.52 -2.52 -7.14
C ASP A 44 1.88 -1.83 -7.05
N ALA A 45 1.96 -0.55 -7.42
CA ALA A 45 3.21 0.22 -7.30
C ALA A 45 3.75 0.32 -5.86
N GLN A 46 2.89 0.34 -4.83
CA GLN A 46 3.35 0.31 -3.43
C GLN A 46 3.81 -1.08 -3.00
N LEU A 47 3.16 -2.14 -3.50
CA LEU A 47 3.54 -3.52 -3.22
C LEU A 47 4.88 -3.86 -3.88
N ASP A 48 5.09 -3.44 -5.13
CA ASP A 48 6.37 -3.60 -5.83
C ASP A 48 7.50 -2.93 -5.05
N LYS A 49 7.28 -1.69 -4.60
CA LYS A 49 8.26 -0.97 -3.77
C LYS A 49 8.55 -1.70 -2.46
N LEU A 50 7.53 -2.25 -1.81
CA LEU A 50 7.72 -3.02 -0.57
C LEU A 50 8.56 -4.27 -0.85
N ASN A 51 8.26 -5.00 -1.91
CA ASN A 51 9.01 -6.19 -2.31
C ASN A 51 10.49 -5.85 -2.58
N SER A 52 10.78 -4.79 -3.34
CA SER A 52 12.17 -4.37 -3.59
C SER A 52 12.92 -4.05 -2.29
N ILE A 53 12.26 -3.38 -1.32
CA ILE A 53 12.89 -3.09 -0.02
C ILE A 53 13.19 -4.39 0.76
N LEU A 54 12.26 -5.34 0.75
CA LEU A 54 12.42 -6.62 1.46
C LEU A 54 13.51 -7.49 0.81
N GLU A 55 13.59 -7.51 -0.51
CA GLU A 55 14.54 -8.35 -1.24
C GLU A 55 15.95 -7.77 -1.25
N GLU A 56 16.08 -6.46 -1.47
CA GLU A 56 17.39 -5.80 -1.60
C GLU A 56 17.85 -5.25 -0.25
N SER A 57 17.11 -4.27 0.27
CA SER A 57 17.58 -3.45 1.39
C SER A 57 17.67 -4.23 2.70
N VAL A 58 16.75 -5.15 2.97
CA VAL A 58 16.80 -6.00 4.18
C VAL A 58 17.91 -7.05 4.07
N ALA A 59 18.13 -7.62 2.88
CA ALA A 59 19.23 -8.56 2.67
C ALA A 59 20.59 -7.87 2.88
N ASP A 60 20.78 -6.69 2.30
CA ASP A 60 22.00 -5.88 2.45
C ASP A 60 22.22 -5.46 3.90
N PHE A 61 21.16 -5.01 4.58
CA PHE A 61 21.23 -4.66 6.00
C PHE A 61 21.67 -5.87 6.84
N ASN A 62 21.07 -7.04 6.62
CA ASN A 62 21.43 -8.27 7.34
C ASN A 62 22.88 -8.70 7.07
N ALA A 63 23.36 -8.54 5.84
CA ALA A 63 24.75 -8.80 5.49
C ALA A 63 25.70 -7.84 6.22
N ALA A 64 25.37 -6.55 6.26
CA ALA A 64 26.15 -5.54 6.97
C ALA A 64 26.21 -5.78 8.48
N VAL A 65 25.09 -6.14 9.11
CA VAL A 65 25.03 -6.49 10.54
C VAL A 65 25.93 -7.70 10.84
N LYS A 66 25.88 -8.73 9.99
CA LYS A 66 26.74 -9.92 10.12
C LYS A 66 28.23 -9.56 9.99
N ALA A 67 28.58 -8.72 9.01
CA ALA A 67 29.95 -8.28 8.79
C ALA A 67 30.49 -7.43 9.95
N ALA A 68 29.64 -6.61 10.55
CA ALA A 68 30.00 -5.74 11.66
C ALA A 68 30.07 -6.44 13.03
N GLN A 69 29.72 -7.73 13.12
CA GLN A 69 29.71 -8.53 14.36
C GLN A 69 28.98 -7.85 15.54
N VAL A 70 27.98 -7.02 15.25
CA VAL A 70 27.20 -6.30 16.26
C VAL A 70 26.15 -7.26 16.84
N PRO A 71 25.90 -7.28 18.17
CA PRO A 71 24.86 -8.11 18.75
C PRO A 71 23.52 -7.85 18.07
N ALA A 72 22.85 -8.91 17.61
CA ALA A 72 21.57 -8.80 16.93
C ALA A 72 20.54 -8.11 17.85
N VAL A 73 19.77 -7.17 17.31
CA VAL A 73 18.63 -6.59 18.02
C VAL A 73 17.58 -7.68 18.15
N VAL A 74 17.49 -8.28 19.34
CA VAL A 74 16.45 -9.25 19.70
C VAL A 74 15.21 -8.45 20.10
N VAL A 75 14.06 -8.79 19.51
CA VAL A 75 12.74 -8.31 19.95
C VAL A 75 12.22 -9.25 21.03
#